data_AF-A0A1G1HZ89-F1
#
_entry.id   AF-A0A1G1HZ89-F1
#
_cell.length_a   1.000
_cell.length_b   1.000
_cell.length_c   1.000
_cell.angle_alpha   90.00
_cell.angle_beta   90.00
_cell.angle_gamma   90.00
#
_symmetry.space_group_name_H-M   'P 1'
#
loop_
_entity.id
_entity.type
_entity.pdbx_description
1 polymer ?
#
loop_
_entity_poly.entity_id
_entity_poly.type
_entity_poly.pdbx_seq_one_letter_code
_entity_poly.pdbx_strand_id
1 'polypeptide(L)'
;MVILDMEQSNQVIASTHAYDTKVAGVISSMPGLLLGIEGEGKVKVATTGRVNVKVDASKGAIKVGDLLVTSDKPGVAMRSETLDLNGVPIHRPGTIVGKALEPLAEGAGEILVLLSLQ
;
A
#
# COMPACT_ATOMS: atom_id res chain seq x y z
N MET A 1 4.34 -3.03 -2.68
CA MET A 1 3.25 -2.30 -3.38
C MET A 1 3.64 -2.04 -4.81
N VAL A 2 2.62 -1.88 -5.64
CA VAL A 2 2.76 -1.54 -7.05
C VAL A 2 1.84 -0.38 -7.42
N ILE A 3 2.25 0.38 -8.41
CA ILE A 3 1.49 1.45 -9.04
C ILE A 3 1.22 1.09 -10.50
N LEU A 4 0.22 1.72 -11.10
CA LEU A 4 0.01 1.65 -12.55
C LEU A 4 1.20 2.27 -13.29
N ASP A 5 1.67 1.58 -14.32
CA ASP A 5 2.64 2.12 -15.28
C ASP A 5 1.92 3.12 -16.20
N MET A 6 2.51 4.31 -16.36
CA MET A 6 1.95 5.37 -17.20
C MET A 6 2.52 5.36 -18.62
N GLU A 7 3.61 4.64 -18.85
CA GLU A 7 4.26 4.51 -20.16
C GLU A 7 3.77 3.24 -20.88
N GLN A 8 3.41 2.19 -20.13
CA GLN A 8 2.94 0.92 -20.68
C GLN A 8 1.53 0.57 -20.22
N SER A 9 0.63 0.37 -21.19
CA SER A 9 -0.76 0.01 -20.90
C SER A 9 -0.87 -1.35 -20.21
N ASN A 10 -1.76 -1.45 -19.22
CA ASN A 10 -2.06 -2.67 -18.48
C ASN A 10 -0.84 -3.30 -17.78
N GLN A 11 0.06 -2.45 -17.28
CA GLN A 11 1.22 -2.87 -16.50
C GLN A 11 1.28 -2.17 -15.15
N VAL A 12 2.02 -2.79 -14.24
CA VAL A 12 2.29 -2.26 -12.91
C VAL A 12 3.79 -2.30 -12.64
N ILE A 13 4.27 -1.27 -11.94
CA ILE A 13 5.67 -1.14 -11.52
C ILE A 13 5.74 -0.93 -10.01
N ALA A 14 6.92 -1.11 -9.41
CA ALA A 14 7.10 -0.83 -7.99
C ALA A 14 6.84 0.66 -7.69
N SER A 15 6.09 0.93 -6.61
CA SER A 15 5.91 2.30 -6.13
C SER A 15 7.24 2.88 -5.63
N THR A 16 7.59 4.11 -5.98
CA THR A 16 8.84 4.75 -5.54
C THR A 16 8.66 6.12 -4.89
N HIS A 17 7.42 6.57 -4.75
CA HIS A 17 7.08 7.89 -4.19
C HIS A 17 6.04 7.75 -3.09
N ALA A 18 6.21 8.53 -2.02
CA ALA A 18 5.21 8.61 -0.97
C ALA A 18 3.88 9.22 -1.47
N TYR A 19 2.75 8.70 -0.98
CA TYR A 19 1.40 9.16 -1.34
C TYR A 19 1.11 9.14 -2.86
N ASP A 20 1.66 8.17 -3.59
CA ASP A 20 1.35 7.97 -5.01
C ASP A 20 -0.13 7.56 -5.21
N THR A 21 -0.88 8.38 -5.94
CA THR A 21 -2.29 8.16 -6.28
C THR A 21 -2.51 7.05 -7.31
N LYS A 22 -1.44 6.56 -7.95
CA LYS A 22 -1.50 5.48 -8.94
C LYS A 22 -1.42 4.09 -8.31
N VAL A 23 -1.48 3.99 -6.98
CA VAL A 23 -1.35 2.71 -6.28
C VAL A 23 -2.43 1.72 -6.73
N ALA A 24 -1.97 0.56 -7.19
CA ALA A 24 -2.83 -0.49 -7.73
C ALA A 24 -3.01 -1.66 -6.76
N GLY A 25 -2.15 -1.76 -5.73
CA GLY A 25 -2.25 -2.78 -4.70
C GLY A 25 -0.89 -3.31 -4.21
N VAL A 26 -0.91 -4.54 -3.71
CA VAL A 26 0.27 -5.21 -3.14
C VAL A 26 0.47 -6.55 -3.84
N ILE A 27 1.71 -6.87 -4.22
CA ILE A 27 2.04 -8.20 -4.72
C ILE A 27 1.85 -9.21 -3.58
N SER A 28 1.03 -10.23 -3.80
CA SER A 28 0.77 -11.29 -2.82
C SER A 28 1.14 -12.66 -3.38
N SER A 29 1.92 -13.42 -2.61
CA SER A 29 2.28 -14.80 -2.93
C SER A 29 1.14 -15.79 -2.64
N MET A 30 0.20 -15.43 -1.76
CA MET A 30 -0.84 -16.32 -1.25
C MET A 30 -2.24 -15.69 -1.38
N PRO A 31 -2.80 -15.54 -2.59
CA PRO A 31 -4.17 -15.08 -2.76
C PRO A 31 -5.17 -16.15 -2.28
N GLY A 32 -6.20 -15.75 -1.54
CA GLY A 32 -7.33 -16.64 -1.21
C GLY A 32 -8.25 -16.89 -2.41
N LEU A 33 -8.39 -15.89 -3.29
CA LEU A 33 -9.06 -15.98 -4.59
C LEU A 33 -8.27 -15.14 -5.59
N LEU A 34 -7.87 -15.75 -6.71
CA LEU A 34 -7.22 -15.06 -7.82
C LEU A 34 -8.22 -14.86 -8.95
N LEU A 35 -8.39 -13.62 -9.39
CA LEU A 35 -9.22 -13.26 -10.53
C LEU A 35 -8.33 -12.81 -11.70
N GLY A 36 -8.79 -13.04 -12.92
CA GLY A 36 -8.08 -12.68 -14.14
C GLY A 36 -7.54 -13.89 -14.91
N ILE A 37 -6.77 -13.61 -15.96
CA ILE A 37 -6.18 -14.62 -16.85
C ILE A 37 -4.70 -14.73 -16.53
N GLU A 38 -4.23 -15.93 -16.17
CA GLU A 38 -2.81 -16.20 -15.96
C GLU A 38 -2.00 -16.03 -17.25
N GLY A 39 -0.70 -15.77 -17.13
CA GLY A 39 0.18 -15.60 -18.27
C GLY A 39 1.59 -15.25 -17.85
N GLU A 40 2.54 -15.45 -18.77
CA GLU A 40 3.93 -15.08 -18.55
C GLU A 40 4.06 -13.58 -18.25
N GLY A 41 4.89 -13.23 -17.27
CA GLY A 41 5.11 -11.84 -16.84
C GLY A 41 3.98 -11.23 -15.99
N LYS A 42 2.85 -11.92 -15.77
CA LYS A 42 1.77 -11.40 -14.91
C LYS A 42 2.06 -11.61 -13.43
N VAL A 43 1.76 -10.59 -12.64
CA VAL A 43 1.92 -10.62 -11.18
C VAL A 43 0.58 -10.71 -10.47
N LYS A 44 0.56 -11.36 -9.31
CA LYS A 44 -0.63 -11.49 -8.45
C LYS A 44 -0.76 -10.25 -7.57
N VAL A 45 -1.67 -9.35 -7.93
CA VAL A 45 -1.92 -8.11 -7.17
C VAL A 45 -3.14 -8.30 -6.28
N ALA A 46 -2.94 -8.23 -4.97
CA ALA A 46 -4.03 -8.10 -4.03
C ALA A 46 -4.57 -6.67 -4.08
N THR A 47 -5.89 -6.55 -4.14
CA THR A 47 -6.64 -5.28 -4.11
C THR A 47 -7.55 -5.16 -2.88
N THR A 48 -7.83 -6.29 -2.23
CA THR A 48 -8.65 -6.38 -1.01
C THR A 48 -8.24 -7.58 -0.16
N GLY A 49 -8.53 -7.53 1.14
CA GLY A 49 -8.35 -8.64 2.08
C GLY A 49 -7.18 -8.44 3.06
N ARG A 50 -6.77 -9.52 3.73
CA ARG A 50 -5.67 -9.51 4.72
C ARG A 50 -4.38 -9.93 4.04
N VAL A 51 -3.42 -9.02 3.95
CA VAL A 51 -2.19 -9.23 3.19
C VAL A 51 -1.00 -8.78 4.03
N ASN A 52 0.10 -9.53 3.97
CA ASN A 52 1.36 -9.09 4.54
C ASN A 52 1.97 -8.01 3.64
N VAL A 53 2.32 -6.87 4.23
CA VAL A 53 2.82 -5.71 3.52
C VAL A 53 4.14 -5.26 4.12
N LYS A 54 5.13 -5.07 3.26
CA LYS A 54 6.39 -4.41 3.65
C LYS A 54 6.10 -2.97 4.02
N VAL A 55 6.48 -2.58 5.23
CA VAL A 55 6.26 -1.25 5.79
C VAL A 55 7.56 -0.66 6.33
N ASP A 56 7.59 0.66 6.42
CA ASP A 56 8.67 1.46 7.01
C ASP A 56 8.10 2.41 8.06
N ALA A 57 8.48 2.18 9.31
CA ALA A 57 8.16 3.00 10.48
C ALA A 57 9.26 4.03 10.78
N SER A 58 10.21 4.29 9.87
CA SER A 58 11.29 5.28 10.05
C SER A 58 10.78 6.71 10.27
N LYS A 59 9.63 7.07 9.69
CA LYS A 59 8.97 8.38 9.85
C LYS A 59 7.95 8.41 11.00
N GLY A 60 7.72 7.27 11.65
CA GLY A 60 6.81 7.15 12.78
C GLY A 60 6.28 5.74 12.97
N ALA A 61 6.11 5.35 14.24
CA ALA A 61 5.54 4.05 14.61
C ALA A 61 4.17 3.83 13.96
N ILE A 62 3.96 2.61 13.45
CA ILE A 62 2.70 2.12 12.92
C ILE A 62 1.94 1.41 14.03
N LYS A 63 0.70 1.81 14.27
CA LYS A 63 -0.22 1.20 15.22
C LYS A 63 -1.37 0.50 14.48
N VAL A 64 -2.00 -0.47 15.15
CA VAL A 64 -3.22 -1.09 14.64
C VAL A 64 -4.27 -0.02 14.37
N GLY A 65 -4.87 -0.05 13.17
CA GLY A 65 -5.86 0.91 12.71
C GLY A 65 -5.30 2.10 11.92
N ASP A 66 -3.98 2.33 11.96
CA ASP A 66 -3.34 3.39 11.17
C ASP A 66 -3.58 3.17 9.67
N LEU A 67 -3.89 4.25 8.96
CA LEU A 67 -3.94 4.22 7.50
C LEU A 67 -2.54 4.17 6.92
N LEU A 68 -2.38 3.35 5.88
CA LEU A 68 -1.10 3.17 5.20
C LEU A 68 -1.16 3.70 3.77
N VAL A 69 -0.06 4.29 3.35
CA VAL A 69 0.15 4.87 2.01
C VAL A 69 1.47 4.35 1.43
N THR A 70 1.71 4.60 0.14
CA THR A 70 3.04 4.40 -0.46
C THR A 70 4.11 5.24 0.22
N SER A 71 5.36 4.76 0.22
CA SER A 71 6.53 5.49 0.73
C SER A 71 7.54 5.77 -0.37
N ASP A 72 8.58 6.52 -0.04
CA ASP A 72 9.72 6.79 -0.93
C ASP A 72 10.65 5.57 -1.09
N LYS A 73 10.40 4.47 -0.36
CA LYS A 73 11.12 3.21 -0.51
C LYS A 73 10.40 2.30 -1.53
N PRO A 74 11.13 1.73 -2.52
CA PRO A 74 10.54 0.90 -3.56
C PRO A 74 9.63 -0.22 -3.03
N GLY A 75 8.34 -0.14 -3.36
CA GLY A 75 7.34 -1.12 -2.99
C GLY A 75 7.02 -1.23 -1.49
N VAL A 76 7.42 -0.27 -0.66
CA VAL A 76 7.23 -0.28 0.80
C VAL A 76 6.21 0.78 1.23
N ALA A 77 5.33 0.42 2.17
CA ALA A 77 4.32 1.29 2.75
C ALA A 77 4.81 2.05 3.97
N MET A 78 4.14 3.15 4.30
CA MET A 78 4.38 3.91 5.51
C MET A 78 3.05 4.39 6.09
N ARG A 79 3.09 4.87 7.34
CA ARG A 79 1.93 5.49 7.97
C ARG A 79 1.51 6.76 7.22
N SER A 80 0.20 6.91 7.02
CA SER A 80 -0.41 8.13 6.49
C SER A 80 -0.46 9.21 7.56
N GLU A 81 -0.14 10.44 7.19
CA GLU A 81 -0.26 11.64 8.00
C GLU A 81 -1.45 12.46 7.51
N THR A 82 -2.15 13.07 8.45
CA THR A 82 -3.30 13.93 8.17
C THR A 82 -2.82 15.31 7.76
N LEU A 83 -3.52 15.90 6.79
CA LEU A 83 -3.48 17.33 6.49
C LEU A 83 -4.59 18.03 7.28
N ASP A 84 -4.34 19.23 7.79
CA ASP A 84 -5.39 20.06 8.35
C ASP A 84 -6.13 20.80 7.24
N LEU A 85 -7.44 20.61 7.15
CA LEU A 85 -8.31 21.35 6.26
C LEU A 85 -9.33 22.12 7.11
N ASN A 86 -9.00 23.35 7.48
CA ASN A 86 -9.83 24.23 8.33
C ASN A 86 -10.20 23.58 9.68
N GLY A 87 -9.23 22.98 10.36
CA GLY A 87 -9.46 22.30 11.65
C GLY A 87 -10.01 20.87 11.54
N VAL A 88 -10.20 20.36 10.32
CA VAL A 88 -10.61 18.98 10.08
C VAL A 88 -9.40 18.18 9.57
N PRO A 89 -8.94 17.16 10.30
CA PRO A 89 -7.85 16.30 9.84
C PRO A 89 -8.34 15.40 8.71
N ILE A 90 -7.67 15.45 7.56
CA ILE A 90 -8.00 14.64 6.38
C ILE A 90 -6.77 13.87 5.88
N HIS A 91 -6.99 12.65 5.41
CA HIS A 91 -5.98 11.92 4.66
C HIS A 91 -6.09 12.22 3.17
N ARG A 92 -4.99 12.08 2.42
CA ARG A 92 -4.96 12.37 0.98
C ARG A 92 -5.79 11.32 0.21
N PRO A 93 -6.90 11.71 -0.44
CA PRO A 93 -7.75 10.77 -1.17
C PRO A 93 -7.00 10.06 -2.32
N GLY A 94 -7.36 8.81 -2.60
CA GLY A 94 -6.75 8.02 -3.68
C GLY A 94 -5.34 7.53 -3.40
N THR A 95 -4.81 7.73 -2.19
CA THR A 95 -3.46 7.28 -1.81
C THR A 95 -3.48 6.14 -0.79
N ILE A 96 -4.65 5.88 -0.19
CA ILE A 96 -4.77 4.95 0.93
C ILE A 96 -4.79 3.53 0.39
N VAL A 97 -3.91 2.72 0.95
CA VAL A 97 -3.73 1.31 0.57
C VAL A 97 -4.53 0.39 1.50
N GLY A 98 -4.68 0.79 2.76
CA GLY A 98 -5.41 0.02 3.76
C GLY A 98 -5.13 0.46 5.19
N LYS A 99 -5.48 -0.42 6.13
CA LYS A 99 -5.32 -0.23 7.58
C LYS A 99 -4.39 -1.28 8.17
N ALA A 100 -3.45 -0.87 9.01
CA ALA A 100 -2.59 -1.80 9.73
C ALA A 100 -3.41 -2.70 10.67
N LEU A 101 -3.18 -4.01 10.61
CA LEU A 101 -3.73 -5.00 11.55
C LEU A 101 -2.71 -5.40 12.62
N GLU A 102 -1.44 -5.11 12.38
CA GLU A 102 -0.33 -5.35 13.31
C GLU A 102 0.51 -4.06 13.46
N PRO A 103 1.15 -3.84 14.62
CA PRO A 103 2.00 -2.68 14.84
C PRO A 103 3.43 -2.88 14.33
N LEU A 104 4.14 -1.78 14.10
CA LEU A 104 5.60 -1.76 13.94
C LEU A 104 6.15 -0.50 14.63
N ALA A 105 7.00 -0.69 15.65
CA ALA A 105 7.49 0.42 16.47
C ALA A 105 8.50 1.32 15.72
N GLU A 106 9.41 0.71 14.96
CA GLU A 106 10.50 1.40 14.26
C GLU A 106 11.05 0.55 13.12
N GLY A 107 11.86 1.18 12.25
CA GLY A 107 12.57 0.47 11.18
C GLY A 107 11.66 -0.03 10.06
N ALA A 108 12.13 -1.04 9.32
CA ALA A 108 11.38 -1.67 8.24
C ALA A 108 11.02 -3.10 8.62
N GLY A 109 9.84 -3.54 8.20
CA GLY A 109 9.34 -4.88 8.51
C GLY A 109 8.20 -5.28 7.58
N GLU A 110 7.61 -6.44 7.85
CA GLU A 110 6.42 -6.91 7.18
C GLU A 110 5.33 -7.09 8.25
N ILE A 111 4.16 -6.49 8.02
CA ILE A 111 3.03 -6.53 8.94
C ILE A 111 1.77 -6.94 8.20
N LEU A 112 0.81 -7.51 8.93
CA LEU A 112 -0.52 -7.77 8.40
C LEU A 112 -1.30 -6.46 8.21
N VAL A 113 -1.93 -6.31 7.05
CA VAL A 113 -2.73 -5.13 6.67
C VAL A 113 -4.08 -5.58 6.14
N LEU A 114 -5.13 -4.87 6.54
CA LEU A 114 -6.44 -4.93 5.90
C LEU A 114 -6.40 -4.02 4.67
N LEU A 115 -6.20 -4.63 3.52
CA LEU A 115 -6.11 -3.96 2.24
C LEU A 115 -7.50 -3.50 1.78
N SER A 116 -7.60 -2.21 1.46
CA SER A 116 -8.76 -1.58 0.85
C SER A 116 -8.26 -0.33 0.16
N LEU A 117 -8.21 -0.34 -1.17
CA LEU A 117 -7.82 0.82 -1.96
C LEU A 117 -8.92 1.90 -1.84
N GLN A 118 -8.56 3.11 -1.38
CA GLN A 118 -9.47 4.23 -1.08
C GLN A 118 -8.89 5.58 -1.51
#